data_AF-A0AAV7SEM4-F1
#
_entry.id   AF-A0AAV7SEM4-F1
#
_cell.length_a   1.000
_cell.length_b   1.000
_cell.length_c   1.000
_cell.angle_alpha   90.00
_cell.angle_beta   90.00
_cell.angle_gamma   90.00
#
_symmetry.space_group_name_H-M   'P 1'
#
loop_
_entity.id
_entity.type
_entity.pdbx_description
1 polymer ?
#
loop_
_entity_poly.entity_id
_entity_poly.type
_entity_poly.pdbx_seq_one_letter_code
_entity_poly.pdbx_strand_id
1 'polypeptide(L)' 'ECKNVQDLNVSECQGLNDESMRIISEGCPALLYLNLSYTDITNGTLRMLS' A
#
# COMPACT_ATOMS: atom_id res chain seq x y z
N GLU A 1 -4.05 12.33 5.59
CA GLU A 1 -4.49 12.21 4.18
C GLU A 1 -3.41 12.76 3.26
N CYS A 2 -3.08 12.01 2.21
CA CYS A 2 -2.05 12.28 1.22
C CYS A 2 -2.72 12.52 -0.14
N LYS A 3 -3.35 13.68 -0.31
CA LYS A 3 -4.26 13.95 -1.44
C LYS A 3 -3.60 14.01 -2.82
N ASN A 4 -2.27 14.13 -2.88
CA ASN A 4 -1.51 14.33 -4.11
C ASN A 4 -0.48 13.22 -4.39
N VAL A 5 -0.36 12.23 -3.49
CA VAL A 5 0.60 11.14 -3.69
C VAL A 5 0.05 10.20 -4.74
N GLN A 6 0.77 10.09 -5.86
CA GLN A 6 0.42 9.21 -6.97
C GLN A 6 1.34 7.99 -7.07
N ASP A 7 2.55 8.08 -6.51
CA ASP A 7 3.53 7.00 -6.50
C ASP A 7 4.03 6.83 -5.06
N LEU A 8 3.95 5.59 -4.56
CA LEU A 8 4.44 5.21 -3.25
C LEU A 8 5.27 3.94 -3.37
N ASN A 9 6.54 4.03 -2.97
CA ASN A 9 7.42 2.88 -2.88
C ASN A 9 7.68 2.52 -1.42
N VAL A 10 7.26 1.32 -1.03
CA VAL A 10 7.53 0.72 0.29
C VAL A 10 8.16 -0.66 0.14
N SER A 11 8.92 -0.87 -0.95
CA SER A 11 9.66 -2.11 -1.16
C SER A 11 10.63 -2.37 -0.02
N GLU A 12 10.83 -3.65 0.31
CA GLU A 12 11.72 -4.12 1.38
C GLU A 12 11.33 -3.67 2.81
N CYS A 13 10.21 -2.94 2.97
CA CYS A 13 9.66 -2.62 4.29
C CYS A 13 9.05 -3.87 4.95
N GLN A 14 9.76 -4.40 5.95
CA GLN A 14 9.30 -5.55 6.73
C GLN A 14 8.20 -5.15 7.74
N GLY A 15 7.31 -6.08 8.06
CA GLY A 15 6.23 -5.84 9.03
C GLY A 15 5.04 -5.04 8.49
N LEU A 16 5.00 -4.76 7.19
CA LEU A 16 3.77 -4.32 6.53
C LEU A 16 2.72 -5.44 6.60
N ASN A 17 1.50 -5.06 6.96
CA ASN A 17 0.37 -5.96 7.08
C ASN A 17 -0.87 -5.36 6.40
N ASP A 18 -1.95 -6.15 6.34
CA ASP A 18 -3.19 -5.74 5.67
C ASP A 18 -3.77 -4.43 6.24
N GLU A 19 -3.60 -4.17 7.55
CA GLU A 19 -4.07 -2.92 8.16
C GLU A 19 -3.26 -1.70 7.69
N SER A 20 -1.94 -1.86 7.52
CA SER A 20 -1.08 -0.82 6.97
C SER A 20 -1.52 -0.44 5.55
N MET A 21 -1.91 -1.44 4.77
CA MET A 21 -2.38 -1.26 3.39
C MET A 21 -3.76 -0.60 3.33
N ARG A 22 -4.64 -0.90 4.29
CA ARG A 22 -5.92 -0.20 4.46
C ARG A 22 -5.73 1.28 4.74
N ILE A 23 -4.81 1.62 5.64
CA ILE A 23 -4.50 3.01 5.97
C ILE A 23 -3.94 3.74 4.74
N ILE A 24 -3.08 3.09 3.96
CA ILE A 24 -2.52 3.66 2.73
C ILE A 24 -3.61 3.90 1.70
N SER A 25 -4.49 2.93 1.45
CA SER A 25 -5.56 3.05 0.44
C SER A 25 -6.60 4.11 0.82
N GLU A 26 -7.02 4.16 2.08
CA GLU A 26 -7.96 5.17 2.58
C GLU A 26 -7.30 6.56 2.67
N GLY A 27 -6.02 6.62 3.03
CA GLY A 27 -5.28 7.85 3.25
C GLY A 27 -4.77 8.52 1.97
N CYS A 28 -4.55 7.76 0.89
CA CYS A 28 -3.92 8.22 -0.35
C CYS A 28 -4.85 8.01 -1.56
N PRO A 29 -5.96 8.76 -1.69
CA PRO A 29 -6.99 8.51 -2.71
C PRO A 29 -6.53 8.76 -4.15
N ALA A 30 -5.40 9.44 -4.35
CA ALA A 30 -4.82 9.71 -5.66
C ALA A 30 -3.71 8.72 -6.07
N LEU A 31 -3.49 7.65 -5.29
CA LEU A 31 -2.40 6.71 -5.52
C LEU A 31 -2.63 5.91 -6.81
N LEU A 32 -1.64 5.93 -7.70
CA LEU A 32 -1.66 5.25 -9.01
C LEU A 32 -0.64 4.10 -9.06
N TYR A 33 0.49 4.25 -8.38
CA TYR A 33 1.58 3.29 -8.35
C TYR A 33 1.95 2.97 -6.91
N LEU A 34 2.04 1.68 -6.61
CA LEU A 34 2.40 1.17 -5.30
C LEU A 34 3.37 0.02 -5.45
N ASN A 35 4.61 0.21 -5.01
CA ASN A 35 5.62 -0.84 -5.03
C ASN A 35 5.71 -1.53 -3.67
N LEU A 36 5.41 -2.83 -3.69
CA LEU A 36 5.33 -3.72 -2.53
C LEU A 36 6.36 -4.86 -2.61
N SER A 37 7.35 -4.75 -3.50
CA SER A 37 8.34 -5.80 -3.73
C SER A 37 9.10 -6.13 -2.45
N TYR A 38 9.37 -7.42 -2.19
CA TYR A 38 10.15 -7.91 -1.04
C TYR A 38 9.57 -7.53 0.34
N THR A 39 8.26 -7.57 0.48
CA THR A 39 7.54 -7.32 1.74
C THR A 39 6.74 -8.56 2.16
N ASP A 40 6.27 -8.61 3.40
CA ASP A 40 5.55 -9.76 3.99
C ASP A 40 4.03 -9.78 3.70
N ILE A 41 3.55 -8.90 2.82
CA ILE A 41 2.11 -8.74 2.57
C ILE A 41 1.56 -9.93 1.79
N THR A 42 0.37 -10.34 2.21
CA THR A 42 -0.29 -11.53 1.66
C THR A 42 -1.21 -11.17 0.49
N ASN A 43 -1.72 -12.18 -0.20
CA ASN A 43 -2.77 -12.02 -1.21
C ASN A 43 -4.08 -11.38 -0.65
N GLY A 44 -4.23 -11.30 0.68
CA GLY A 44 -5.34 -10.56 1.32
C GLY A 44 -5.31 -9.07 0.97
N THR A 45 -4.13 -8.45 1.05
CA THR A 45 -3.90 -7.06 0.62
C THR A 45 -4.31 -6.83 -0.84
N LEU A 46 -3.99 -7.74 -1.75
CA LEU A 46 -4.35 -7.58 -3.17
C LEU A 46 -5.86 -7.51 -3.41
N ARG A 47 -6.66 -8.21 -2.60
CA ARG A 47 -8.14 -8.15 -2.66
C ARG A 47 -8.70 -6.86 -2.06
N MET A 48 -7.96 -6.22 -1.16
CA MET A 48 -8.35 -4.95 -0.55
C MET A 48 -8.12 -3.78 -1.51
N LEU A 49 -7.07 -3.89 -2.34
CA LEU A 49 -6.68 -2.84 -3.29
C LEU A 49 -7.39 -2.97 -4.66
N SER A 50 -8.09 -4.08 -4.91
CA SER A 50 -8.90 -4.31 -6.12
C SER A 50 -10.30 -3.73 -5.99
#